data_AF-A0A2W4L8D1-F1
#
_entry.id   AF-A0A2W4L8D1-F1
#
_cell.length_a   1.000
_cell.length_b   1.000
_cell.length_c   1.000
_cell.angle_alpha   90.00
_cell.angle_beta   90.00
_cell.angle_gamma   90.00
#
_symmetry.space_group_name_H-M   'P 1'
#
loop_
_entity.id
_entity.type
_entity.pdbx_description
1 polymer ?
#
loop_
_entity_poly.entity_id
_entity_poly.type
_entity_poly.pdbx_seq_one_letter_code
_entity_poly.pdbx_strand_id
1 'polypeptide(L)'
;WEFVKKTGIARGGAGEFPRPAPSLPHRDYLPGPLFVDDGLRLRGVIDFGDFQGSPRIGDIANLRMNEPDVDLRWLRDGYGGQEPFDERFERRLLLAGAGLQIGYLAHFLREGNAEEAAVVHRAIRETLAWWRAAT
;
A
#
# COMPACT_ATOMS: atom_id res chain seq x y z
N TRP A 1 10.59 4.11 2.91
CA TRP A 1 11.50 3.25 3.72
C TRP A 1 12.43 4.01 4.66
N GLU A 2 12.98 5.16 4.27
CA GLU A 2 13.61 6.10 5.21
C GLU A 2 12.69 6.44 6.40
N PHE A 3 11.38 6.63 6.15
CA PHE A 3 10.37 6.89 7.19
C PHE A 3 10.13 5.70 8.15
N VAL A 4 10.07 4.46 7.63
CA VAL A 4 9.92 3.24 8.45
C VAL A 4 11.19 2.93 9.25
N LYS A 5 12.37 3.27 8.72
CA LYS A 5 13.65 3.20 9.46
C LYS A 5 13.72 4.25 10.57
N LYS A 6 13.20 5.47 10.34
CA LYS A 6 13.23 6.58 11.32
C LYS A 6 12.18 6.51 12.43
N THR A 7 11.05 5.83 12.22
CA THR A 7 9.93 5.76 13.18
C THR A 7 10.03 4.62 14.21
N GLY A 8 11.08 3.80 14.18
CA GLY A 8 11.25 2.69 15.13
C GLY A 8 10.31 1.49 14.92
N ILE A 9 9.36 1.58 13.98
CA ILE A 9 8.46 0.48 13.56
C ILE A 9 9.26 -0.74 13.06
N ALA A 10 10.51 -0.52 12.61
CA ALA A 10 11.42 -1.56 12.15
C ALA A 10 11.80 -2.63 13.20
N ARG A 11 11.70 -2.36 14.52
CA ARG A 11 12.08 -3.37 15.54
C ARG A 11 11.01 -4.43 15.81
N GLY A 12 9.73 -4.14 15.52
CA GLY A 12 8.64 -5.11 15.63
C GLY A 12 8.35 -5.92 14.35
N GLY A 13 8.92 -5.51 13.21
CA GLY A 13 8.53 -6.01 11.88
C GLY A 13 9.39 -7.11 11.27
N ALA A 14 10.52 -7.49 11.89
CA ALA A 14 11.47 -8.43 11.28
C ALA A 14 10.91 -9.85 11.07
N GLY A 15 9.92 -10.27 11.88
CA GLY A 15 9.19 -11.53 11.69
C GLY A 15 7.96 -11.42 10.79
N GLU A 16 7.48 -10.20 10.55
CA GLU A 16 6.26 -9.93 9.78
C GLU A 16 6.56 -9.64 8.32
N PHE A 17 7.70 -9.02 8.04
CA PHE A 17 8.20 -8.79 6.69
C PHE A 17 9.49 -9.61 6.52
N PRO A 18 9.40 -10.87 6.04
CA PRO A 18 10.61 -11.59 5.63
C PRO A 18 11.38 -10.73 4.65
N ARG A 19 12.73 -10.80 4.66
CA ARG A 19 13.57 -9.98 3.75
C ARG A 19 13.06 -10.21 2.32
N PRO A 20 12.37 -9.23 1.72
CA PRO A 20 11.72 -9.50 0.45
C PRO A 20 12.82 -9.65 -0.60
N ALA A 21 12.60 -10.53 -1.57
CA ALA A 21 13.37 -10.46 -2.81
C ALA A 21 13.28 -9.02 -3.34
N PRO A 22 14.39 -8.44 -3.85
CA PRO A 22 14.37 -7.07 -4.35
C PRO A 22 13.25 -6.93 -5.39
N SER A 23 12.36 -5.96 -5.17
CA SER A 23 11.25 -5.64 -6.06
C SER A 23 11.24 -4.15 -6.39
N LEU A 24 10.75 -3.85 -7.60
CA LEU A 24 10.61 -2.50 -8.12
C LEU A 24 9.12 -2.18 -8.32
N PRO A 25 8.39 -1.87 -7.24
CA PRO A 25 6.99 -1.46 -7.34
C PRO A 25 6.85 -0.08 -7.98
N HIS A 26 5.66 0.16 -8.55
CA HIS A 26 5.29 1.41 -9.22
C HIS A 26 5.12 2.58 -8.24
N ARG A 27 4.57 2.28 -7.06
CA ARG A 27 4.23 3.17 -5.94
C ARG A 27 3.11 4.15 -6.16
N ASP A 28 2.76 4.43 -7.41
CA ASP A 28 1.51 5.09 -7.79
C ASP A 28 0.59 4.18 -8.61
N TYR A 29 0.51 2.90 -8.21
CA TYR A 29 -0.33 1.93 -8.92
C TYR A 29 -1.82 2.12 -8.58
N LEU A 30 -2.45 3.08 -9.28
CA LEU A 30 -3.85 3.49 -9.11
C LEU A 30 -4.60 3.42 -10.44
N PRO A 31 -5.95 3.47 -10.46
CA PRO A 31 -6.71 3.42 -11.71
C PRO A 31 -6.34 4.50 -12.74
N GLY A 32 -5.98 5.71 -12.28
CA GLY A 32 -5.66 6.84 -13.16
C GLY A 32 -4.54 6.54 -14.16
N PRO A 33 -3.40 5.98 -13.71
CA PRO A 33 -2.31 5.54 -14.60
C PRO A 33 -2.56 4.28 -15.45
N LEU A 34 -3.73 3.61 -15.36
CA LEU A 34 -4.03 2.36 -16.07
C LEU A 34 -4.88 2.60 -17.32
N PHE A 35 -4.43 2.11 -18.47
CA PHE A 35 -5.17 2.17 -19.72
C PHE A 35 -5.74 0.81 -20.09
N VAL A 36 -7.05 0.75 -20.31
CA VAL A 36 -7.76 -0.45 -20.76
C VAL A 36 -8.33 -0.25 -22.17
N ASP A 37 -8.47 -1.33 -22.94
CA ASP A 37 -9.20 -1.31 -24.20
C ASP A 37 -10.72 -1.52 -24.00
N ASP A 38 -11.49 -1.48 -25.09
CA ASP A 38 -12.95 -1.70 -25.09
C ASP A 38 -13.35 -3.09 -24.54
N GLY A 39 -12.42 -4.04 -24.52
CA GLY A 39 -12.59 -5.37 -23.95
C GLY A 39 -12.18 -5.46 -22.47
N LEU A 40 -11.95 -4.33 -21.80
CA LEU A 40 -11.46 -4.22 -20.43
C LEU A 40 -10.11 -4.91 -20.19
N ARG A 41 -9.27 -5.01 -21.22
CA ARG A 41 -7.91 -5.56 -21.09
C ARG A 41 -6.92 -4.45 -20.84
N LEU A 42 -6.07 -4.61 -19.83
CA LEU A 42 -4.97 -3.68 -19.56
C LEU A 42 -4.02 -3.63 -20.76
N ARG A 43 -3.79 -2.42 -21.29
CA ARG A 43 -2.93 -2.15 -22.45
C ARG A 43 -1.70 -1.32 -22.11
N GLY A 44 -1.77 -0.53 -21.06
CA GLY A 44 -0.68 0.36 -20.68
C GLY A 44 -0.74 0.74 -19.21
N VAL A 45 0.44 1.02 -18.69
CA VAL A 45 0.68 1.63 -17.38
C VAL A 45 1.63 2.78 -17.61
N ILE A 46 1.35 3.94 -17.04
CA ILE A 46 2.22 5.14 -17.15
C ILE A 46 2.54 5.66 -15.74
N ASP A 47 3.26 6.78 -15.68
CA ASP A 47 3.57 7.50 -14.43
C ASP A 47 4.44 6.73 -13.42
N PHE A 48 5.54 6.19 -13.94
CA PHE A 48 6.59 5.60 -13.12
C PHE A 48 7.45 6.67 -12.43
N GLY A 49 6.93 7.84 -12.05
CA GLY A 49 7.72 8.89 -11.39
C GLY A 49 8.24 8.46 -10.00
N ASP A 50 7.49 7.59 -9.32
CA ASP A 50 7.69 7.24 -7.92
C ASP A 50 8.28 5.83 -7.67
N PHE A 51 8.78 5.16 -8.72
CA PHE A 51 9.37 3.83 -8.54
C PHE A 51 10.57 3.88 -7.57
N GLN A 52 10.60 2.93 -6.64
CA GLN A 52 11.80 2.70 -5.82
C GLN A 52 11.76 1.31 -5.20
N GLY A 53 12.94 0.78 -4.86
CA GLY A 53 13.08 -0.48 -4.15
C GLY A 53 12.25 -0.51 -2.86
N SER A 54 11.23 -1.37 -2.83
CA SER A 54 10.39 -1.62 -1.66
C SER A 54 9.63 -2.94 -1.80
N PRO A 55 9.05 -3.51 -0.72
CA PRO A 55 8.29 -4.74 -0.79
C PRO A 55 7.12 -4.65 -1.79
N ARG A 56 6.85 -5.76 -2.47
CA ARG A 56 5.77 -5.90 -3.48
C ARG A 56 4.39 -5.47 -2.97
N ILE A 57 4.11 -5.72 -1.69
CA ILE A 57 2.83 -5.36 -1.06
C ILE A 57 2.57 -3.84 -1.05
N GLY A 58 3.58 -3.00 -1.30
CA GLY A 58 3.41 -1.55 -1.34
C GLY A 58 2.38 -1.08 -2.36
N ASP A 59 2.39 -1.63 -3.58
CA ASP A 59 1.42 -1.26 -4.63
C ASP A 59 0.01 -1.74 -4.28
N ILE A 60 -0.11 -2.95 -3.73
CA ILE A 60 -1.38 -3.51 -3.26
C ILE A 60 -1.95 -2.67 -2.11
N ALA A 61 -1.09 -2.23 -1.18
CA ALA A 61 -1.49 -1.36 -0.08
C ALA A 61 -1.93 0.02 -0.55
N ASN A 62 -1.26 0.60 -1.55
CA ASN A 62 -1.67 1.88 -2.13
C ASN A 62 -3.03 1.76 -2.83
N LEU A 63 -3.23 0.68 -3.60
CA LEU A 63 -4.50 0.40 -4.25
C LEU A 63 -5.62 0.20 -3.22
N ARG A 64 -5.38 -0.55 -2.14
CA ARG A 64 -6.37 -0.76 -1.05
C ARG A 64 -6.76 0.55 -0.36
N MET A 65 -5.81 1.46 -0.21
CA MET A 65 -6.03 2.74 0.45
C MET A 65 -6.93 3.66 -0.40
N ASN A 66 -6.72 3.68 -1.72
CA ASN A 66 -7.46 4.54 -2.64
C ASN A 66 -8.76 3.89 -3.14
N GLU A 67 -8.82 2.56 -3.19
CA GLU A 67 -9.96 1.76 -3.64
C GLU A 67 -10.41 0.78 -2.54
N PRO A 68 -10.91 1.27 -1.39
CA PRO A 68 -11.21 0.45 -0.21
C PRO A 68 -12.39 -0.51 -0.43
N ASP A 69 -13.22 -0.28 -1.46
CA ASP A 69 -14.36 -1.15 -1.79
C ASP A 69 -13.96 -2.31 -2.72
N VAL A 70 -12.74 -2.28 -3.28
CA VAL A 70 -12.25 -3.33 -4.17
C VAL A 70 -11.63 -4.47 -3.35
N ASP A 71 -12.13 -5.68 -3.56
CA ASP A 71 -11.55 -6.91 -3.00
C ASP A 71 -10.29 -7.31 -3.76
N LEU A 72 -9.11 -6.97 -3.25
CA LEU A 72 -7.85 -7.21 -3.95
C LEU A 72 -7.41 -8.68 -4.01
N ARG A 73 -8.18 -9.61 -3.44
CA ARG A 73 -7.86 -11.05 -3.51
C ARG A 73 -7.93 -11.59 -4.93
N TRP A 74 -8.62 -10.92 -5.86
CA TRP A 74 -8.62 -11.30 -7.28
C TRP A 74 -7.24 -11.23 -7.93
N LEU A 75 -6.32 -10.40 -7.41
CA LEU A 75 -4.96 -10.28 -7.94
C LEU A 75 -4.15 -11.56 -7.70
N ARG A 76 -4.46 -12.34 -6.66
CA ARG A 76 -3.66 -13.48 -6.19
C ARG A 76 -3.32 -14.45 -7.31
N ASP A 77 -4.31 -14.81 -8.11
CA ASP A 77 -4.17 -15.90 -9.09
C ASP A 77 -3.33 -15.46 -10.31
N GLY A 78 -3.19 -14.15 -10.55
CA GLY A 78 -2.42 -13.56 -11.66
C GLY A 78 -1.12 -12.85 -11.28
N TYR A 79 -0.85 -12.60 -9.99
CA TYR A 79 0.23 -11.70 -9.54
C TYR A 79 1.65 -12.26 -9.73
N GLY A 80 1.80 -13.57 -9.92
CA GLY A 80 3.11 -14.22 -10.06
C GLY A 80 3.86 -14.32 -8.73
N GLY A 81 3.72 -15.48 -8.07
CA GLY A 81 4.29 -15.75 -6.74
C GLY A 81 3.25 -15.61 -5.63
N GLN A 82 3.17 -16.62 -4.76
CA GLN A 82 2.21 -16.68 -3.65
C GLN A 82 2.64 -15.87 -2.42
N GLU A 83 3.90 -15.40 -2.39
CA GLU A 83 4.54 -14.84 -1.20
C GLU A 83 3.85 -13.60 -0.59
N PRO A 84 3.17 -12.69 -1.33
CA PRO A 84 2.35 -11.68 -0.67
C PRO A 84 1.05 -12.24 -0.11
N PHE A 85 0.47 -13.28 -0.72
CA PHE A 85 -0.91 -13.76 -0.46
C PHE A 85 -0.98 -15.00 0.46
N ASP A 86 -0.13 -15.07 1.48
CA ASP A 86 -0.20 -16.13 2.50
C ASP A 86 -1.17 -15.78 3.64
N GLU A 87 -1.19 -16.61 4.69
CA GLU A 87 -2.00 -16.42 5.91
C GLU A 87 -1.75 -15.08 6.64
N ARG A 88 -0.64 -14.39 6.37
CA ARG A 88 -0.29 -13.08 6.94
C ARG A 88 -0.54 -11.92 5.98
N PHE A 89 -1.09 -12.19 4.78
CA PHE A 89 -1.32 -11.16 3.76
C PHE A 89 -2.09 -9.96 4.30
N GLU A 90 -3.26 -10.19 4.91
CA GLU A 90 -4.14 -9.14 5.42
C GLU A 90 -3.42 -8.30 6.49
N ARG A 91 -2.68 -8.96 7.38
CA ARG A 91 -1.89 -8.30 8.42
C ARG A 91 -0.80 -7.41 7.80
N ARG A 92 -0.05 -7.94 6.84
CA ARG A 92 0.99 -7.18 6.13
C ARG A 92 0.39 -6.03 5.31
N LEU A 93 -0.79 -6.23 4.71
CA LEU A 93 -1.51 -5.23 3.93
C LEU A 93 -1.93 -4.05 4.82
N LEU A 94 -2.52 -4.34 5.99
CA LEU A 94 -2.90 -3.31 6.96
C LEU A 94 -1.68 -2.54 7.49
N LEU A 95 -0.56 -3.23 7.80
CA LEU A 95 0.67 -2.56 8.24
C LEU A 95 1.27 -1.67 7.15
N ALA A 96 1.32 -2.17 5.90
CA ALA A 96 1.82 -1.40 4.78
C ALA A 96 0.93 -0.18 4.50
N GLY A 97 -0.39 -0.35 4.54
CA GLY A 97 -1.37 0.73 4.40
C GLY A 97 -1.22 1.79 5.50
N ALA A 98 -1.13 1.38 6.77
CA ALA A 98 -0.89 2.30 7.88
C ALA A 98 0.43 3.07 7.70
N GLY A 99 1.50 2.41 7.26
CA GLY A 99 2.79 3.04 6.97
C GLY A 99 2.70 4.10 5.87
N LEU A 100 1.94 3.84 4.80
CA LEU A 100 1.67 4.80 3.72
C LEU A 100 0.86 5.98 4.23
N GLN A 101 -0.24 5.73 4.93
CA GLN A 101 -1.12 6.76 5.48
C GLN A 101 -0.39 7.69 6.44
N ILE A 102 0.46 7.18 7.34
CA ILE A 102 1.26 8.03 8.21
C ILE A 102 2.23 8.91 7.39
N GLY A 103 2.80 8.36 6.31
CA GLY A 103 3.65 9.12 5.38
C GLY A 103 2.89 10.26 4.69
N TYR A 104 1.70 9.99 4.16
CA TYR A 104 0.84 11.00 3.53
C TYR A 104 0.36 12.05 4.53
N LEU A 105 -0.03 11.65 5.74
CA LEU A 105 -0.40 12.59 6.79
C LEU A 105 0.75 13.56 7.11
N ALA A 106 1.97 13.03 7.28
CA ALA A 106 3.15 13.85 7.53
C ALA A 106 3.45 14.81 6.37
N HIS A 107 3.25 14.35 5.13
CA HIS A 107 3.39 15.16 3.92
C HIS A 107 2.38 16.31 3.88
N PHE A 108 1.08 16.05 4.02
CA PHE A 108 0.04 17.07 3.96
C PHE A 108 0.11 18.08 5.11
N LEU A 109 0.47 17.62 6.32
CA LEU A 109 0.73 18.54 7.44
C LEU A 109 1.89 19.49 7.15
N ARG A 110 2.96 19.00 6.51
CA ARG A 110 4.11 19.82 6.13
C ARG A 110 3.77 20.84 5.05
N GLU A 111 2.86 20.50 4.14
CA GLU A 111 2.38 21.39 3.08
C GLU A 111 1.29 22.38 3.53
N GLY A 112 0.79 22.23 4.76
CA GLY A 112 -0.33 23.03 5.26
C GLY A 112 -1.68 22.66 4.65
N ASN A 113 -1.78 21.49 4.01
CA ASN A 113 -3.01 20.98 3.42
C ASN A 113 -3.86 20.27 4.47
N ALA A 114 -4.62 21.04 5.24
CA ALA A 114 -5.43 20.53 6.35
C ALA A 114 -6.59 19.63 5.90
N GLU A 115 -7.14 19.86 4.69
CA GLU A 115 -8.25 19.08 4.15
C GLU A 115 -7.81 17.64 3.87
N GLU A 116 -6.72 17.47 3.12
CA GLU A 116 -6.17 16.15 2.82
C GLU A 116 -5.61 15.46 4.08
N ALA A 117 -4.99 16.22 4.99
CA ALA A 117 -4.55 15.68 6.28
C ALA A 117 -5.71 15.09 7.09
N ALA A 118 -6.89 15.72 7.06
CA ALA A 118 -8.07 15.22 7.76
C ALA A 118 -8.63 13.93 7.13
N VAL A 119 -8.60 13.81 5.80
CA VAL A 119 -8.97 12.59 5.07
C VAL A 119 -8.07 11.43 5.48
N VAL A 120 -6.75 11.63 5.41
CA VAL A 120 -5.78 10.58 5.75
C VAL A 120 -5.85 10.20 7.23
N HIS A 121 -6.05 11.17 8.14
CA HIS A 121 -6.22 10.90 9.56
C HIS A 121 -7.46 10.02 9.84
N ARG A 122 -8.56 10.22 9.11
CA ARG A 122 -9.75 9.34 9.19
C ARG A 122 -9.41 7.92 8.71
N ALA A 123 -8.75 7.79 7.56
CA ALA A 123 -8.37 6.51 7.00
C ALA A 123 -7.46 5.71 7.96
N ILE A 124 -6.54 6.36 8.68
CA ILE A 124 -5.73 5.71 9.72
C ILE A 124 -6.60 5.11 10.82
N ARG A 125 -7.63 5.84 11.28
CA ARG A 125 -8.55 5.35 12.32
C ARG A 125 -9.33 4.12 11.86
N GLU A 126 -9.75 4.10 10.60
CA GLU A 126 -10.41 2.95 9.99
C GLU A 126 -9.45 1.76 9.91
N THR A 127 -8.24 1.93 9.38
CA THR A 127 -7.21 0.87 9.34
C THR A 127 -6.95 0.27 10.73
N LEU A 128 -6.88 1.11 11.77
CA LEU A 128 -6.70 0.66 13.15
C LEU A 128 -7.92 -0.09 13.70
N ALA A 129 -9.14 0.28 13.31
CA ALA A 129 -10.34 -0.45 13.67
C ALA A 129 -10.37 -1.85 13.04
N TRP A 130 -10.02 -1.94 11.74
CA TRP A 130 -9.86 -3.21 11.03
C TRP A 130 -8.80 -4.10 11.69
N TRP A 131 -7.64 -3.53 12.03
CA TRP A 131 -6.59 -4.27 12.73
C TRP A 131 -7.09 -4.89 14.03
N ARG A 132 -7.80 -4.11 14.86
CA ARG A 132 -8.34 -4.58 16.14
C ARG A 132 -9.42 -5.65 15.99
N ALA A 133 -10.17 -5.65 14.90
CA ALA A 133 -11.18 -6.67 14.63
C ALA A 133 -10.55 -7.99 14.14
N ALA A 134 -9.35 -7.93 13.56
CA ALA A 134 -8.64 -9.08 13.00
C ALA A 134 -7.66 -9.75 14.00
N THR A 135 -7.46 -9.18 15.20
CA THR A 135 -6.58 -9.69 16.27
C THR A 135 -7.37 -10.02 17.52
#